data_AF-A0A316JPM0-F1
#
_entry.id   AF-A0A316JPM0-F1
#
_cell.length_a   1.000
_cell.length_b   1.000
_cell.length_c   1.000
_cell.angle_alpha   90.00
_cell.angle_beta   90.00
_cell.angle_gamma   90.00
#
_symmetry.space_group_name_H-M   'P 1'
#
loop_
_entity.id
_entity.type
_entity.pdbx_description
1 polymer ?
#
loop_
_entity_poly.entity_id
_entity_poly.type
_entity_poly.pdbx_seq_one_letter_code
_entity_poly.pdbx_strand_id
1 'polypeptide(L)'
;MFWAAAKTKDLALSGAGWRKPRHRLAPLRIAIAGDLHGQWDGLDEEVLSQVKPDALLVVGDLSDGQQAIPKRLSRLALPLACILGNHDTGRDASGRTLQAQLTLLGDLHCGWGLRELQPPGLAVVGARPASAGGGHYLNRAAEAVFGPVGVEESAERITAAAFRADPSIPLVVLAHSGPTGLGSEASDPCGRDWKAPACDWGDQDLALAIDRIRRSRPLPLVVFGHMHHRLKRGQGERQSFCRDRSGTAYLNTAFVPRHSEDAQGRALRHFSWVEFQGGVLQEVSHRWFSHAGALLYRQTLYRAEDV
;
A
#
# COMPACT_ATOMS: atom_id res chain seq x y z
N MET A 1 -37.60 -38.26 3.38
CA MET A 1 -38.51 -37.18 2.98
C MET A 1 -38.33 -36.02 3.94
N PHE A 2 -37.98 -34.88 3.36
CA PHE A 2 -38.04 -33.50 3.83
C PHE A 2 -37.32 -33.04 5.12
N TRP A 3 -36.26 -32.29 4.81
CA TRP A 3 -35.43 -31.40 5.60
C TRP A 3 -36.17 -30.48 6.58
N ALA A 4 -35.55 -30.32 7.75
CA ALA A 4 -35.85 -29.28 8.73
C ALA A 4 -35.30 -27.92 8.26
N ALA A 5 -36.16 -26.89 8.27
CA ALA A 5 -35.76 -25.52 8.03
C ALA A 5 -35.04 -24.95 9.26
N ALA A 6 -33.73 -24.75 9.15
CA ALA A 6 -32.97 -23.98 10.12
C ALA A 6 -33.22 -22.48 9.84
N LYS A 7 -33.90 -21.82 10.78
CA LYS A 7 -34.05 -20.36 10.81
C LYS A 7 -32.68 -19.73 11.02
N THR A 8 -32.21 -18.98 10.03
CA THR A 8 -31.08 -18.06 10.15
C THR A 8 -31.43 -17.01 11.19
N LYS A 9 -30.65 -16.93 12.28
CA LYS A 9 -30.70 -15.80 13.20
C LYS A 9 -29.96 -14.63 12.55
N ASP A 10 -30.68 -13.55 12.29
CA ASP A 10 -30.10 -12.24 12.00
C ASP A 10 -29.15 -11.85 13.13
N LEU A 11 -27.85 -11.80 12.86
CA LEU A 11 -26.91 -11.10 13.71
C LEU A 11 -27.09 -9.60 13.46
N ALA A 12 -27.88 -8.97 14.32
CA ALA A 12 -27.89 -7.51 14.44
C ALA A 12 -26.48 -7.04 14.84
N LEU A 13 -25.78 -6.38 13.93
CA LEU A 13 -24.58 -5.61 14.23
C LEU A 13 -24.99 -4.43 15.12
N SER A 14 -24.86 -4.62 16.45
CA SER A 14 -25.04 -3.54 17.41
C SER A 14 -23.96 -2.47 17.19
N GLY A 15 -24.40 -1.25 16.86
CA GLY A 15 -23.55 -0.07 16.65
C GLY A 15 -22.82 0.38 17.92
N ALA A 16 -21.77 -0.32 18.28
CA ALA A 16 -20.78 0.17 19.25
C ALA A 16 -19.91 1.21 18.53
N GLY A 17 -20.24 2.49 18.71
CA GLY A 17 -19.42 3.60 18.23
C GLY A 17 -17.95 3.45 18.64
N TRP A 18 -17.05 3.82 17.74
CA TRP A 18 -15.60 3.75 17.95
C TRP A 18 -15.18 4.42 19.27
N ARG A 19 -14.50 3.66 20.16
CA ARG A 19 -13.94 4.18 21.42
C ARG A 19 -12.45 4.42 21.23
N LYS A 20 -11.98 5.63 21.57
CA LYS A 20 -10.54 5.97 21.55
C LYS A 20 -9.74 5.00 22.44
N PRO A 21 -8.54 4.54 22.01
CA PRO A 21 -7.70 3.65 22.80
C PRO A 21 -7.32 4.28 24.15
N ARG A 22 -7.27 3.43 25.20
CA ARG A 22 -7.03 3.83 26.60
C ARG A 22 -5.55 4.02 26.95
N HIS A 23 -4.63 3.64 26.05
CA HIS A 23 -3.18 3.82 26.21
C HIS A 23 -2.63 4.69 25.08
N ARG A 24 -1.67 5.58 25.37
CA ARG A 24 -0.96 6.35 24.34
C ARG A 24 -0.11 5.39 23.51
N LEU A 25 -0.47 5.23 22.24
CA LEU A 25 0.34 4.52 21.26
C LEU A 25 1.71 5.20 21.11
N ALA A 26 2.76 4.40 20.98
CA ALA A 26 4.10 4.91 20.72
C ALA A 26 4.15 5.68 19.38
N PRO A 27 5.08 6.62 19.21
CA PRO A 27 5.37 7.19 17.91
C PRO A 27 5.77 6.08 16.92
N LEU A 28 5.34 6.20 15.67
CA LEU A 28 5.65 5.24 14.61
C LEU A 28 6.26 5.98 13.42
N ARG A 29 7.36 5.47 12.89
CA ARG A 29 8.02 5.94 11.68
C ARG A 29 8.05 4.80 10.67
N ILE A 30 7.39 5.02 9.54
CA ILE A 30 7.18 3.99 8.52
C ILE A 30 7.95 4.39 7.27
N ALA A 31 8.90 3.56 6.86
CA ALA A 31 9.50 3.66 5.53
C ALA A 31 8.61 2.94 4.52
N ILE A 32 8.47 3.51 3.32
CA ILE A 32 7.63 2.95 2.26
C ILE A 32 8.39 2.98 0.95
N ALA A 33 8.44 1.84 0.25
CA ALA A 33 9.06 1.71 -1.05
C ALA A 33 8.05 1.18 -2.06
N GLY A 34 7.63 2.02 -3.00
CA GLY A 34 6.69 1.64 -4.06
C GLY A 34 7.35 1.52 -5.43
N ASP A 35 6.76 0.69 -6.28
CA ASP A 35 7.13 0.49 -7.68
C ASP A 35 8.63 0.29 -7.87
N LEU A 36 9.17 -0.79 -7.27
CA LEU A 36 10.62 -0.97 -7.19
C LEU A 36 11.27 -1.15 -8.56
N HIS A 37 10.61 -1.81 -9.52
CA HIS A 37 11.11 -2.06 -10.89
C HIS A 37 12.58 -2.53 -10.93
N GLY A 38 12.93 -3.46 -10.04
CA GLY A 38 14.29 -3.99 -9.91
C GLY A 38 15.25 -3.14 -9.08
N GLN A 39 14.85 -1.92 -8.68
CA GLN A 39 15.65 -1.01 -7.86
C GLN A 39 15.48 -1.32 -6.38
N TRP A 40 16.04 -2.46 -5.96
CA TRP A 40 16.21 -2.82 -4.55
C TRP A 40 17.49 -3.63 -4.37
N ASP A 41 18.47 -3.07 -3.65
CA ASP A 41 19.78 -3.69 -3.45
C ASP A 41 20.27 -3.62 -2.00
N GLY A 42 21.54 -4.00 -1.78
CA GLY A 42 22.14 -3.97 -0.45
C GLY A 42 22.19 -2.58 0.17
N LEU A 43 22.28 -1.53 -0.65
CA LEU A 43 22.33 -0.16 -0.15
C LEU A 43 20.97 0.28 0.39
N ASP A 44 19.85 -0.18 -0.18
CA ASP A 44 18.52 0.02 0.43
C ASP A 44 18.45 -0.56 1.84
N GLU A 45 18.97 -1.77 2.01
CA GLU A 45 18.96 -2.51 3.26
C GLU A 45 19.89 -1.89 4.30
N GLU A 46 21.07 -1.44 3.87
CA GLU A 46 22.00 -0.67 4.68
C GLU A 46 21.37 0.64 5.16
N VAL A 47 20.73 1.40 4.28
CA VAL A 47 20.00 2.63 4.65
C VAL A 47 18.95 2.34 5.71
N LEU A 48 18.14 1.30 5.54
CA LEU A 48 17.13 0.90 6.52
C LEU A 48 17.75 0.55 7.87
N SER A 49 18.91 -0.11 7.88
CA SER A 49 19.66 -0.45 9.09
C SER A 49 20.18 0.79 9.84
N GLN A 50 20.50 1.87 9.12
CA GLN A 50 20.98 3.13 9.69
C GLN A 50 19.82 4.00 10.19
N VAL A 51 18.80 4.20 9.36
CA VAL A 51 17.67 5.11 9.67
C VAL A 51 16.67 4.49 10.66
N LYS A 52 16.66 3.16 10.75
CA LYS A 52 15.87 2.36 11.72
C LYS A 52 14.41 2.82 11.78
N PRO A 53 13.64 2.69 10.69
CA PRO A 53 12.19 2.88 10.77
C PRO A 53 11.60 1.78 11.65
N ASP A 54 10.39 2.01 12.15
CA ASP A 54 9.68 1.05 12.99
C ASP A 54 8.97 -0.03 12.14
N ALA A 55 8.67 0.28 10.87
CA ALA A 55 8.13 -0.66 9.90
C ALA A 55 8.51 -0.28 8.45
N LEU A 56 8.44 -1.26 7.56
CA LEU A 56 8.55 -1.10 6.10
C LEU A 56 7.28 -1.55 5.39
N LEU A 57 6.77 -0.73 4.49
CA LEU A 57 5.72 -1.11 3.54
C LEU A 57 6.30 -1.18 2.12
N VAL A 58 6.03 -2.25 1.40
CA VAL A 58 6.48 -2.44 0.01
C VAL A 58 5.29 -2.52 -0.93
N VAL A 59 5.29 -1.67 -1.96
CA VAL A 59 4.11 -1.40 -2.81
C VAL A 59 4.36 -1.82 -4.26
N GLY A 60 4.23 -3.14 -4.49
CA GLY A 60 4.12 -3.75 -5.80
C GLY A 60 5.22 -3.44 -6.82
N ASP A 61 4.99 -3.96 -8.03
CA ASP A 61 5.90 -3.91 -9.18
C ASP A 61 7.37 -4.09 -8.77
N LEU A 62 7.65 -5.21 -8.09
CA LEU A 62 8.95 -5.46 -7.49
C LEU A 62 10.03 -5.56 -8.58
N SER A 63 9.85 -6.48 -9.52
CA SER A 63 10.86 -6.75 -10.57
C SER A 63 10.34 -7.62 -11.72
N ASP A 64 9.18 -7.29 -12.30
CA ASP A 64 8.62 -8.01 -13.46
C ASP A 64 8.55 -9.55 -13.29
N GLY A 65 8.23 -10.04 -12.09
CA GLY A 65 8.17 -11.48 -11.80
C GLY A 65 9.48 -12.11 -11.32
N GLN A 66 10.59 -11.36 -11.28
CA GLN A 66 11.87 -11.89 -10.80
C GLN A 66 11.86 -12.10 -9.28
N GLN A 67 12.40 -13.24 -8.85
CA GLN A 67 12.38 -13.66 -7.45
C GLN A 67 13.45 -13.02 -6.56
N ALA A 68 14.38 -12.24 -7.12
CA ALA A 68 15.52 -11.70 -6.37
C ALA A 68 15.05 -10.78 -5.23
N ILE A 69 14.14 -9.85 -5.51
CA ILE A 69 13.62 -8.92 -4.51
C ILE A 69 12.76 -9.62 -3.45
N PRO A 70 11.77 -10.47 -3.78
CA PRO A 70 11.06 -11.26 -2.77
C PRO A 70 11.99 -12.02 -1.81
N LYS A 71 13.07 -12.63 -2.33
CA LYS A 71 14.08 -13.34 -1.53
C LYS A 71 14.86 -12.43 -0.59
N ARG A 72 15.09 -11.17 -0.99
CA ARG A 72 15.77 -10.17 -0.15
C ARG A 72 14.82 -9.68 0.94
N LEU A 73 13.60 -9.30 0.57
CA LEU A 73 12.57 -8.86 1.51
C LEU A 73 12.27 -9.91 2.60
N SER A 74 12.23 -11.20 2.23
CA SER A 74 11.99 -12.29 3.19
C SER A 74 13.10 -12.52 4.22
N ARG A 75 14.26 -11.89 4.04
CA ARG A 75 15.40 -11.97 4.97
C ARG A 75 15.54 -10.76 5.88
N LEU A 76 14.71 -9.72 5.68
CA LEU A 76 14.75 -8.53 6.51
C LEU A 76 14.16 -8.82 7.90
N ALA A 77 14.88 -8.40 8.94
CA ALA A 77 14.42 -8.54 10.33
C ALA A 77 13.42 -7.45 10.76
N LEU A 78 13.18 -6.45 9.90
CA LEU A 78 12.29 -5.33 10.16
C LEU A 78 10.82 -5.75 9.99
N PRO A 79 9.89 -5.26 10.83
CA PRO A 79 8.45 -5.47 10.61
C PRO A 79 8.04 -4.93 9.24
N LEU A 80 7.55 -5.83 8.38
CA LEU A 80 7.36 -5.55 6.96
C LEU A 80 6.01 -6.05 6.46
N ALA A 81 5.31 -5.26 5.65
CA ALA A 81 4.18 -5.72 4.85
C ALA A 81 4.41 -5.40 3.36
N CYS A 82 4.06 -6.32 2.48
CA CYS A 82 4.23 -6.20 1.03
C CYS A 82 2.91 -6.48 0.33
N ILE A 83 2.64 -5.75 -0.75
CA ILE A 83 1.64 -6.15 -1.75
C ILE A 83 2.32 -6.29 -3.11
N LEU A 84 1.85 -7.22 -3.94
CA LEU A 84 2.35 -7.44 -5.31
C LEU A 84 1.51 -6.64 -6.30
N GLY A 85 2.18 -6.10 -7.33
CA GLY A 85 1.59 -5.29 -8.39
C GLY A 85 1.36 -6.05 -9.70
N ASN A 86 0.89 -5.36 -10.73
CA ASN A 86 0.57 -6.00 -12.01
C ASN A 86 1.82 -6.55 -12.71
N HIS A 87 2.97 -5.88 -12.60
CA HIS A 87 4.22 -6.36 -13.21
C HIS A 87 4.75 -7.63 -12.53
N ASP A 88 4.40 -7.86 -11.27
CA ASP A 88 4.80 -9.06 -10.52
C ASP A 88 4.19 -10.36 -11.05
N THR A 89 3.21 -10.26 -11.94
CA THR A 89 2.70 -11.41 -12.70
C THR A 89 3.70 -11.94 -13.73
N GLY A 90 4.73 -11.15 -14.08
CA GLY A 90 5.78 -11.50 -15.03
C GLY A 90 5.28 -11.82 -16.44
N ARG A 91 4.08 -11.33 -16.82
CA ARG A 91 3.39 -11.67 -18.07
C ARG A 91 3.16 -13.18 -18.25
N ASP A 92 3.14 -13.94 -17.16
CA ASP A 92 2.88 -15.38 -17.16
C ASP A 92 1.40 -15.65 -16.84
N ALA A 93 0.60 -15.87 -17.89
CA ALA A 93 -0.82 -16.16 -17.74
C ALA A 93 -1.12 -17.47 -16.99
N SER A 94 -0.14 -18.37 -16.81
CA SER A 94 -0.32 -19.58 -16.01
C SER A 94 -0.35 -19.32 -14.49
N GLY A 95 0.06 -18.12 -14.06
CA GLY A 95 0.11 -17.75 -12.65
C GLY A 95 1.30 -18.32 -11.88
N ARG A 96 2.15 -19.16 -12.50
CA ARG A 96 3.29 -19.79 -11.81
C ARG A 96 4.30 -18.77 -11.31
N THR A 97 4.59 -17.74 -12.09
CA THR A 97 5.48 -16.64 -11.66
C THR A 97 4.93 -15.92 -10.43
N LEU A 98 3.65 -15.53 -10.47
CA LEU A 98 2.98 -14.87 -9.34
C LEU A 98 2.97 -15.78 -8.10
N GLN A 99 2.61 -17.05 -8.26
CA GLN A 99 2.61 -18.03 -7.18
C GLN A 99 3.99 -18.21 -6.56
N ALA A 100 5.06 -18.24 -7.36
CA ALA A 100 6.41 -18.36 -6.85
C ALA A 100 6.82 -17.15 -6.01
N GLN A 101 6.42 -15.93 -6.41
CA GLN A 101 6.67 -14.73 -5.61
C GLN A 101 5.88 -14.74 -4.30
N LEU A 102 4.61 -15.15 -4.34
CA LEU A 102 3.78 -15.31 -3.13
C LEU A 102 4.41 -16.31 -2.16
N THR A 103 4.88 -17.46 -2.65
CA THR A 103 5.55 -18.47 -1.83
C THR A 103 6.83 -17.93 -1.16
N LEU A 104 7.60 -17.08 -1.85
CA LEU A 104 8.82 -16.49 -1.30
C LEU A 104 8.55 -15.41 -0.26
N LEU A 105 7.51 -14.59 -0.47
CA LEU A 105 7.09 -13.58 0.49
C LEU A 105 6.42 -14.20 1.72
N GLY A 106 5.71 -15.32 1.55
CA GLY A 106 4.94 -15.96 2.61
C GLY A 106 4.01 -14.94 3.28
N ASP A 107 4.04 -14.91 4.61
CA ASP A 107 3.17 -14.01 5.40
C ASP A 107 3.47 -12.53 5.17
N LEU A 108 4.61 -12.15 4.58
CA LEU A 108 4.91 -10.75 4.25
C LEU A 108 3.91 -10.17 3.25
N HIS A 109 3.38 -11.01 2.35
CA HIS A 109 2.36 -10.59 1.40
C HIS A 109 1.01 -10.43 2.09
N CYS A 110 0.38 -9.26 1.96
CA CYS A 110 -0.86 -8.94 2.66
C CYS A 110 -2.10 -8.82 1.76
N GLY A 111 -2.04 -9.13 0.47
CA GLY A 111 -3.18 -8.99 -0.46
C GLY A 111 -4.44 -9.71 0.06
N TRP A 112 -5.56 -8.99 0.15
CA TRP A 112 -6.82 -9.44 0.79
C TRP A 112 -6.70 -9.95 2.24
N GLY A 113 -5.56 -9.72 2.88
CA GLY A 113 -5.21 -10.21 4.20
C GLY A 113 -4.94 -9.07 5.18
N LEU A 114 -4.85 -9.46 6.46
CA LEU A 114 -4.40 -8.58 7.53
C LEU A 114 -3.00 -9.03 7.95
N ARG A 115 -2.10 -8.06 8.07
CA ARG A 115 -0.81 -8.22 8.72
C ARG A 115 -0.66 -7.20 9.84
N GLU A 116 -0.70 -7.67 11.08
CA GLU A 116 -0.37 -6.85 12.24
C GLU A 116 1.12 -6.92 12.52
N LEU A 117 1.78 -5.76 12.52
CA LEU A 117 3.21 -5.63 12.75
C LEU A 117 3.46 -5.38 14.24
N GLN A 118 4.06 -6.33 14.93
CA GLN A 118 4.29 -6.32 16.37
C GLN A 118 5.72 -6.73 16.74
N PRO A 119 6.45 -5.90 17.51
CA PRO A 119 6.31 -4.42 17.51
C PRO A 119 6.35 -3.89 16.06
N PRO A 120 5.79 -2.70 15.73
CA PRO A 120 5.55 -1.57 16.62
C PRO A 120 4.08 -1.29 16.99
N GLY A 121 3.13 -2.14 16.56
CA GLY A 121 1.69 -1.91 16.78
C GLY A 121 1.05 -1.17 15.61
N LEU A 122 1.08 -1.79 14.42
CA LEU A 122 0.49 -1.27 13.18
C LEU A 122 -0.31 -2.37 12.48
N ALA A 123 -1.58 -2.11 12.16
CA ALA A 123 -2.39 -3.00 11.33
C ALA A 123 -2.26 -2.60 9.86
N VAL A 124 -1.84 -3.53 9.01
CA VAL A 124 -1.76 -3.35 7.55
C VAL A 124 -2.73 -4.31 6.86
N VAL A 125 -3.65 -3.78 6.08
CA VAL A 125 -4.57 -4.57 5.26
C VAL A 125 -4.21 -4.40 3.80
N GLY A 126 -3.94 -5.50 3.11
CA GLY A 126 -3.70 -5.45 1.67
C GLY A 126 -5.01 -5.38 0.89
N ALA A 127 -5.03 -4.53 -0.13
CA ALA A 127 -6.07 -4.48 -1.15
C ALA A 127 -5.95 -5.66 -2.12
N ARG A 128 -6.54 -5.54 -3.31
CA ARG A 128 -6.42 -6.54 -4.38
C ARG A 128 -4.97 -6.65 -4.86
N PRO A 129 -4.34 -7.84 -4.77
CA PRO A 129 -3.00 -8.06 -5.32
C PRO A 129 -3.04 -8.13 -6.85
N ALA A 130 -1.90 -7.83 -7.48
CA ALA A 130 -1.70 -7.89 -8.93
C ALA A 130 -2.65 -6.98 -9.76
N SER A 131 -3.22 -5.96 -9.12
CA SER A 131 -4.11 -4.99 -9.77
C SER A 131 -3.34 -4.14 -10.80
N ALA A 132 -3.98 -3.83 -11.92
CA ALA A 132 -3.46 -2.91 -12.94
C ALA A 132 -4.25 -1.59 -12.99
N GLY A 133 -5.09 -1.33 -11.98
CA GLY A 133 -5.99 -0.20 -11.93
C GLY A 133 -7.12 -0.26 -12.97
N GLY A 134 -7.79 0.87 -13.16
CA GLY A 134 -8.83 1.05 -14.17
C GLY A 134 -10.18 0.43 -13.83
N GLY A 135 -10.56 0.42 -12.55
CA GLY A 135 -11.81 -0.15 -12.06
C GLY A 135 -11.62 -1.54 -11.46
N HIS A 136 -12.36 -2.54 -11.94
CA HIS A 136 -12.20 -3.93 -11.50
C HIS A 136 -11.81 -4.85 -12.66
N TYR A 137 -10.56 -5.31 -12.67
CA TYR A 137 -10.06 -6.27 -13.64
C TYR A 137 -9.06 -7.22 -12.98
N LEU A 138 -9.32 -8.52 -13.09
CA LEU A 138 -8.34 -9.55 -12.77
C LEU A 138 -7.66 -9.98 -14.06
N ASN A 139 -6.33 -9.86 -14.09
CA ASN A 139 -5.57 -10.42 -15.19
C ASN A 139 -5.54 -11.97 -15.09
N ARG A 140 -5.22 -12.64 -16.20
CA ARG A 140 -5.22 -14.12 -16.28
C ARG A 140 -4.31 -14.78 -15.24
N ALA A 141 -3.17 -14.18 -14.92
CA ALA A 141 -2.25 -14.71 -13.91
C ALA A 141 -2.87 -14.67 -12.51
N ALA A 142 -3.54 -13.56 -12.17
CA ALA A 142 -4.26 -13.41 -10.92
C ALA A 142 -5.45 -14.38 -10.83
N GLU A 143 -6.24 -14.53 -11.90
CA GLU A 143 -7.32 -15.52 -11.96
C GLU A 143 -6.80 -16.96 -11.80
N ALA A 144 -5.65 -17.29 -12.42
CA ALA A 144 -5.06 -18.63 -12.30
C ALA A 144 -4.60 -18.96 -10.87
N VAL A 145 -4.17 -17.96 -10.10
CA VAL A 145 -3.67 -18.13 -8.72
C VAL A 145 -4.81 -18.05 -7.69
N PHE A 146 -5.69 -17.06 -7.83
CA PHE A 146 -6.68 -16.73 -6.81
C PHE A 146 -8.11 -17.19 -7.14
N GLY A 147 -8.34 -17.68 -8.36
CA GLY A 147 -9.67 -17.91 -8.90
C GLY A 147 -10.36 -16.60 -9.31
N PRO A 148 -11.59 -16.71 -9.84
CA PRO A 148 -12.41 -15.53 -10.13
C PRO A 148 -12.79 -14.83 -8.81
N VAL A 149 -12.58 -13.52 -8.75
CA VAL A 149 -13.00 -12.68 -7.61
C VAL A 149 -13.70 -11.45 -8.14
N GLY A 150 -14.97 -11.29 -7.78
CA GLY A 150 -15.80 -10.13 -8.17
C GLY A 150 -15.43 -8.85 -7.42
N VAL A 151 -15.99 -7.72 -7.86
CA VAL A 151 -15.74 -6.41 -7.21
C VAL A 151 -16.27 -6.37 -5.78
N GLU A 152 -17.49 -6.86 -5.53
CA GLU A 152 -18.06 -6.94 -4.18
C GLU A 152 -17.31 -7.90 -3.27
N GLU A 153 -16.89 -9.06 -3.82
CA GLU A 153 -16.14 -10.07 -3.07
C GLU A 153 -14.76 -9.54 -2.68
N SER A 154 -14.05 -8.89 -3.61
CA SER A 154 -12.78 -8.24 -3.32
C SER A 154 -12.93 -7.18 -2.24
N ALA A 155 -13.92 -6.29 -2.38
CA ALA A 155 -14.22 -5.26 -1.37
C ALA A 155 -14.55 -5.87 0.00
N GLU A 156 -15.28 -6.98 0.04
CA GLU A 156 -15.61 -7.69 1.27
C GLU A 156 -14.38 -8.32 1.93
N ARG A 157 -13.49 -8.94 1.16
CA ARG A 157 -12.22 -9.49 1.70
C ARG A 157 -11.37 -8.41 2.37
N ILE A 158 -11.25 -7.24 1.73
CA ILE A 158 -10.53 -6.08 2.28
C ILE A 158 -11.22 -5.57 3.56
N THR A 159 -12.55 -5.41 3.51
CA THR A 159 -13.34 -4.91 4.64
C THR A 159 -13.26 -5.86 5.85
N ALA A 160 -13.45 -7.17 5.62
CA ALA A 160 -13.36 -8.18 6.65
C ALA A 160 -11.97 -8.25 7.27
N ALA A 161 -10.89 -8.11 6.48
CA ALA A 161 -9.53 -8.03 6.99
C ALA A 161 -9.33 -6.81 7.92
N ALA A 162 -9.86 -5.64 7.54
CA ALA A 162 -9.79 -4.44 8.37
C ALA A 162 -10.59 -4.53 9.68
N PHE A 163 -11.67 -5.31 9.71
CA PHE A 163 -12.46 -5.54 10.92
C PHE A 163 -11.89 -6.63 11.82
N ARG A 164 -11.01 -7.51 11.32
CA ARG A 164 -10.22 -8.41 12.17
C ARG A 164 -9.10 -7.71 12.92
N ALA A 165 -8.62 -6.56 12.41
CA ALA A 165 -7.52 -5.83 13.01
C ALA A 165 -7.87 -5.26 14.38
N ASP A 166 -6.93 -5.30 15.31
CA ASP A 166 -7.09 -4.68 16.63
C ASP A 166 -7.55 -3.21 16.47
N PRO A 167 -8.71 -2.82 17.03
CA PRO A 167 -9.18 -1.43 16.98
C PRO A 167 -8.31 -0.48 17.82
N SER A 168 -7.41 -0.98 18.67
CA SER A 168 -6.56 -0.14 19.51
C SER A 168 -5.36 0.46 18.77
N ILE A 169 -4.98 -0.11 17.61
CA ILE A 169 -3.81 0.28 16.81
C ILE A 169 -4.22 0.98 15.50
N PRO A 170 -3.35 1.83 14.91
CA PRO A 170 -3.63 2.48 13.64
C PRO A 170 -3.76 1.44 12.51
N LEU A 171 -4.71 1.70 11.61
CA LEU A 171 -4.96 0.90 10.41
C LEU A 171 -4.42 1.62 9.17
N VAL A 172 -3.64 0.90 8.37
CA VAL A 172 -3.20 1.32 7.04
C VAL A 172 -3.72 0.33 6.02
N VAL A 173 -4.27 0.82 4.90
CA VAL A 173 -4.54 -0.02 3.74
C VAL A 173 -3.39 0.11 2.75
N LEU A 174 -2.87 -1.02 2.27
CA LEU A 174 -1.78 -1.12 1.31
C LEU A 174 -2.30 -1.68 -0.01
N ALA A 175 -2.18 -0.94 -1.10
CA ALA A 175 -2.69 -1.33 -2.41
C ALA A 175 -1.60 -1.16 -3.47
N HIS A 176 -1.59 -1.95 -4.56
CA HIS A 176 -0.72 -1.58 -5.68
C HIS A 176 -1.29 -0.38 -6.43
N SER A 177 -2.54 -0.47 -6.89
CA SER A 177 -3.27 0.63 -7.49
C SER A 177 -4.12 1.36 -6.44
N GLY A 178 -4.17 2.69 -6.50
CA GLY A 178 -5.01 3.49 -5.61
C GLY A 178 -6.50 3.33 -5.90
N PRO A 179 -7.40 3.86 -5.06
CA PRO A 179 -8.85 3.73 -5.26
C PRO A 179 -9.37 4.63 -6.39
N THR A 180 -10.47 4.21 -7.03
CA THR A 180 -11.26 5.10 -7.89
C THR A 180 -11.74 6.33 -7.11
N GLY A 181 -11.85 7.47 -7.79
CA GLY A 181 -12.27 8.76 -7.24
C GLY A 181 -11.12 9.76 -7.08
N LEU A 182 -9.90 9.38 -7.48
CA LEU A 182 -8.67 10.17 -7.32
C LEU A 182 -7.94 10.41 -8.66
N GLY A 183 -8.63 10.33 -9.80
CA GLY A 183 -8.00 10.42 -11.13
C GLY A 183 -8.77 11.25 -12.15
N SER A 184 -9.28 12.42 -11.78
CA SER A 184 -9.99 13.31 -12.72
C SER A 184 -9.06 13.85 -13.82
N GLU A 185 -7.84 14.25 -13.45
CA GLU A 185 -6.80 14.77 -14.33
C GLU A 185 -5.58 13.85 -14.40
N ALA A 186 -4.76 13.97 -15.46
CA ALA A 186 -3.57 13.13 -15.65
C ALA A 186 -2.57 13.22 -14.49
N SER A 187 -2.48 14.38 -13.83
CA SER A 187 -1.61 14.66 -12.69
C SER A 187 -2.17 14.21 -11.34
N ASP A 188 -3.43 13.78 -11.26
CA ASP A 188 -4.04 13.36 -10.00
C ASP A 188 -3.45 12.02 -9.51
N PRO A 189 -3.57 11.65 -8.23
CA PRO A 189 -2.91 10.46 -7.70
C PRO A 189 -3.20 9.16 -8.46
N CYS A 190 -4.41 9.01 -9.03
CA CYS A 190 -4.84 7.84 -9.80
C CYS A 190 -5.18 8.18 -11.28
N GLY A 191 -4.72 9.31 -11.82
CA GLY A 191 -5.08 9.76 -13.15
C GLY A 191 -4.26 9.20 -14.31
N ARG A 192 -4.88 8.56 -15.29
CA ARG A 192 -4.17 8.02 -16.46
C ARG A 192 -3.49 9.11 -17.29
N ASP A 193 -2.20 8.95 -17.57
CA ASP A 193 -1.37 9.94 -18.29
C ASP A 193 -0.74 9.41 -19.60
N TRP A 194 -0.86 8.12 -19.89
CA TRP A 194 -0.31 7.51 -21.13
C TRP A 194 -1.27 7.53 -22.33
N LYS A 195 -2.55 7.92 -22.13
CA LYS A 195 -3.55 7.99 -23.20
C LYS A 195 -4.59 9.06 -22.89
N ALA A 196 -4.84 9.93 -23.86
CA ALA A 196 -5.88 10.95 -23.81
C ALA A 196 -7.28 10.38 -24.19
N PRO A 197 -8.38 10.92 -23.62
CA PRO A 197 -8.38 11.86 -22.49
C PRO A 197 -7.88 11.18 -21.20
N ALA A 198 -7.46 11.99 -20.23
CA ALA A 198 -7.21 11.53 -18.88
C ALA A 198 -8.47 10.84 -18.34
N CYS A 199 -8.28 9.84 -17.50
CA CYS A 199 -9.38 9.17 -16.83
C CYS A 199 -8.92 8.58 -15.51
N ASP A 200 -9.88 8.30 -14.64
CA ASP A 200 -9.61 7.63 -13.39
C ASP A 200 -9.11 6.21 -13.64
N TRP A 201 -7.96 5.88 -13.07
CA TRP A 201 -7.30 4.60 -13.17
C TRP A 201 -7.21 3.87 -11.83
N GLY A 202 -8.01 4.29 -10.84
CA GLY A 202 -8.06 3.62 -9.54
C GLY A 202 -8.94 2.38 -9.52
N ASP A 203 -8.80 1.60 -8.45
CA ASP A 203 -9.50 0.37 -8.14
C ASP A 203 -10.89 0.62 -7.52
N GLN A 204 -11.92 0.03 -8.13
CA GLN A 204 -13.32 0.22 -7.71
C GLN A 204 -13.63 -0.53 -6.40
N ASP A 205 -13.16 -1.76 -6.29
CA ASP A 205 -13.28 -2.60 -5.09
C ASP A 205 -12.61 -1.97 -3.87
N LEU A 206 -11.45 -1.33 -4.07
CA LEU A 206 -10.76 -0.59 -3.02
C LEU A 206 -11.58 0.63 -2.55
N ALA A 207 -12.14 1.40 -3.48
CA ALA A 207 -13.01 2.53 -3.12
C ALA A 207 -14.23 2.08 -2.29
N LEU A 208 -14.86 0.96 -2.67
CA LEU A 208 -15.97 0.37 -1.92
C LEU A 208 -15.55 -0.09 -0.52
N ALA A 209 -14.40 -0.76 -0.39
CA ALA A 209 -13.89 -1.22 0.90
C ALA A 209 -13.58 -0.05 1.83
N ILE A 210 -12.97 1.02 1.31
CA ILE A 210 -12.65 2.23 2.06
C ILE A 210 -13.90 2.86 2.66
N ASP A 211 -14.97 3.02 1.87
CA ASP A 211 -16.26 3.54 2.34
C ASP A 211 -16.86 2.65 3.45
N ARG A 212 -16.83 1.33 3.29
CA ARG A 212 -17.31 0.38 4.32
C ARG A 212 -16.50 0.46 5.61
N ILE A 213 -15.17 0.48 5.53
CA ILE A 213 -14.27 0.50 6.69
C ILE A 213 -14.51 1.75 7.55
N ARG A 214 -14.62 2.92 6.90
CA ARG A 214 -14.74 4.21 7.59
C ARG A 214 -16.02 4.40 8.36
N ARG A 215 -17.08 3.66 8.02
CA ARG A 215 -18.34 3.66 8.78
C ARG A 215 -18.17 3.07 10.18
N SER A 216 -17.16 2.24 10.39
CA SER A 216 -16.96 1.50 11.65
C SER A 216 -15.69 1.88 12.40
N ARG A 217 -14.62 2.28 11.69
CA ARG A 217 -13.34 2.68 12.32
C ARG A 217 -12.59 3.74 11.51
N PRO A 218 -11.73 4.54 12.16
CA PRO A 218 -10.80 5.43 11.47
C PRO A 218 -9.90 4.67 10.50
N LEU A 219 -9.75 5.21 9.30
CA LEU A 219 -8.76 4.80 8.31
C LEU A 219 -7.85 6.00 8.03
N PRO A 220 -6.77 6.21 8.81
CA PRO A 220 -5.96 7.41 8.67
C PRO A 220 -5.17 7.46 7.35
N LEU A 221 -4.80 6.31 6.79
CA LEU A 221 -3.90 6.25 5.64
C LEU A 221 -4.19 5.07 4.70
N VAL A 222 -4.20 5.37 3.41
CA VAL A 222 -4.16 4.43 2.30
C VAL A 222 -2.87 4.68 1.52
N VAL A 223 -2.02 3.67 1.41
CA VAL A 223 -0.74 3.70 0.70
C VAL A 223 -0.86 2.90 -0.58
N PHE A 224 -0.44 3.48 -1.69
CA PHE A 224 -0.47 2.82 -3.00
C PHE A 224 0.66 3.26 -3.93
N GLY A 225 0.70 2.70 -5.13
CA GLY A 225 1.71 2.92 -6.16
C GLY A 225 1.09 2.93 -7.56
N HIS A 226 1.70 2.20 -8.50
CA HIS A 226 1.29 1.99 -9.90
C HIS A 226 1.39 3.24 -10.79
N MET A 227 0.76 4.34 -10.38
CA MET A 227 0.72 5.58 -11.14
C MET A 227 2.00 6.38 -10.87
N HIS A 228 3.02 6.20 -11.71
CA HIS A 228 4.35 6.77 -11.49
C HIS A 228 4.33 8.29 -11.27
N HIS A 229 5.21 8.76 -10.39
CA HIS A 229 5.29 10.17 -9.99
C HIS A 229 5.65 11.10 -11.15
N ARG A 230 6.58 10.70 -12.02
CA ARG A 230 6.86 11.44 -13.27
C ARG A 230 5.82 11.06 -14.32
N LEU A 231 5.13 12.06 -14.85
CA LEU A 231 4.14 11.85 -15.89
C LEU A 231 4.80 11.47 -17.22
N LYS A 232 4.14 10.58 -17.97
CA LYS A 232 4.59 10.14 -19.29
C LYS A 232 4.75 11.34 -20.23
N ARG A 233 5.70 11.23 -21.15
CA ARG A 233 5.95 12.23 -22.22
C ARG A 233 6.28 13.64 -21.70
N GLY A 234 6.85 13.75 -20.50
CA GLY A 234 7.31 15.04 -19.96
C GLY A 234 6.17 15.97 -19.53
N GLN A 235 4.99 15.43 -19.20
CA GLN A 235 3.81 16.20 -18.81
C GLN A 235 3.87 16.78 -17.38
N GLY A 236 5.01 16.63 -16.68
CA GLY A 236 5.21 17.14 -15.33
C GLY A 236 5.23 16.05 -14.25
N GLU A 237 4.81 16.42 -13.04
CA GLU A 237 4.79 15.56 -11.87
C GLU A 237 3.36 15.33 -11.38
N ARG A 238 3.13 14.12 -10.86
CA ARG A 238 1.87 13.68 -10.26
C ARG A 238 1.77 14.16 -8.83
N GLN A 239 0.59 14.62 -8.43
CA GLN A 239 0.26 14.79 -7.03
C GLN A 239 0.35 13.43 -6.32
N SER A 240 1.33 13.28 -5.44
CA SER A 240 1.57 12.01 -4.73
C SER A 240 0.76 11.89 -3.43
N PHE A 241 0.14 12.98 -2.96
CA PHE A 241 -0.62 12.99 -1.72
C PHE A 241 -1.89 13.80 -1.84
N CYS A 242 -2.99 13.26 -1.32
CA CYS A 242 -4.20 14.02 -1.05
C CYS A 242 -4.87 13.54 0.25
N ARG A 243 -5.76 14.37 0.80
CA ARG A 243 -6.55 14.04 1.98
C ARG A 243 -8.01 14.39 1.70
N ASP A 244 -8.91 13.45 1.96
CA ASP A 244 -10.34 13.70 1.74
C ASP A 244 -11.02 14.35 2.95
N ARG A 245 -12.29 14.69 2.77
CA ARG A 245 -13.14 15.32 3.79
C ARG A 245 -13.42 14.41 5.00
N SER A 246 -13.27 13.10 4.85
CA SER A 246 -13.36 12.15 5.96
C SER A 246 -12.06 12.07 6.77
N GLY A 247 -11.01 12.78 6.32
CA GLY A 247 -9.74 12.91 7.00
C GLY A 247 -8.74 11.81 6.65
N THR A 248 -9.03 10.92 5.71
CA THR A 248 -8.09 9.89 5.28
C THR A 248 -7.07 10.45 4.30
N ALA A 249 -5.80 10.16 4.57
CA ALA A 249 -4.70 10.41 3.66
C ALA A 249 -4.57 9.31 2.62
N TYR A 250 -4.23 9.72 1.40
CA TYR A 250 -3.90 8.85 0.28
C TYR A 250 -2.50 9.21 -0.17
N LEU A 251 -1.61 8.22 -0.15
CA LEU A 251 -0.21 8.41 -0.52
C LEU A 251 0.16 7.46 -1.66
N ASN A 252 0.41 8.04 -2.83
CA ASN A 252 1.04 7.37 -3.95
C ASN A 252 2.57 7.42 -3.79
N THR A 253 3.19 6.24 -3.75
CA THR A 253 4.61 6.02 -3.48
C THR A 253 5.41 5.54 -4.70
N ALA A 254 4.81 5.60 -5.89
CA ALA A 254 5.39 5.19 -7.16
C ALA A 254 6.50 6.14 -7.68
N PHE A 255 7.54 6.35 -6.87
CA PHE A 255 8.64 7.25 -7.21
C PHE A 255 9.69 6.49 -8.05
N VAL A 256 9.57 6.57 -9.38
CA VAL A 256 10.43 5.83 -10.31
C VAL A 256 11.23 6.81 -11.19
N PRO A 257 12.58 6.75 -11.20
CA PRO A 257 13.44 5.84 -10.41
C PRO A 257 13.54 6.25 -8.93
N ARG A 258 13.71 5.26 -8.05
CA ARG A 258 13.97 5.42 -6.61
C ARG A 258 15.44 5.34 -6.22
N HIS A 259 16.30 4.92 -7.15
CA HIS A 259 17.76 5.05 -7.05
C HIS A 259 18.21 6.30 -7.80
N SER A 260 19.08 7.09 -7.17
CA SER A 260 19.68 8.29 -7.78
C SER A 260 21.10 8.50 -7.25
N GLU A 261 21.72 9.60 -7.63
CA GLU A 261 23.05 10.03 -7.19
C GLU A 261 23.00 11.53 -6.85
N ASP A 262 23.80 11.96 -5.87
CA ASP A 262 23.97 13.39 -5.58
C ASP A 262 24.95 14.08 -6.55
N ALA A 263 25.17 15.38 -6.36
CA ALA A 263 26.08 16.16 -7.20
C ALA A 263 27.55 15.70 -7.13
N GLN A 264 27.90 14.83 -6.16
CA GLN A 264 29.22 14.23 -6.01
C GLN A 264 29.26 12.77 -6.50
N GLY A 265 28.17 12.28 -7.13
CA GLY A 265 28.07 10.90 -7.64
C GLY A 265 27.82 9.86 -6.54
N ARG A 266 27.43 10.26 -5.33
CA ARG A 266 27.15 9.31 -4.24
C ARG A 266 25.72 8.79 -4.36
N ALA A 267 25.58 7.47 -4.26
CA ALA A 267 24.31 6.78 -4.37
C ALA A 267 23.28 7.26 -3.32
N LEU A 268 22.06 7.49 -3.78
CA LEU A 268 20.89 7.89 -3.00
C LEU A 268 19.79 6.84 -3.11
N ARG A 269 19.05 6.66 -2.01
CA ARG A 269 17.88 5.78 -1.92
C ARG A 269 16.66 6.58 -1.48
N HIS A 270 15.61 6.51 -2.29
CA HIS A 270 14.32 7.11 -1.97
C HIS A 270 13.49 6.17 -1.09
N PHE A 271 12.84 6.76 -0.08
CA PHE A 271 11.72 6.17 0.62
C PHE A 271 10.63 7.23 0.78
N SER A 272 9.39 6.89 0.51
CA SER A 272 8.27 7.63 1.08
C SER A 272 8.25 7.35 2.58
N TRP A 273 7.86 8.35 3.37
CA TRP A 273 7.98 8.31 4.81
C TRP A 273 6.74 8.85 5.48
N VAL A 274 6.27 8.11 6.49
CA VAL A 274 5.09 8.47 7.27
C VAL A 274 5.42 8.42 8.75
N GLU A 275 4.94 9.41 9.50
CA GLU A 275 5.05 9.44 10.96
C GLU A 275 3.67 9.50 11.61
N PHE A 276 3.43 8.65 12.60
CA PHE A 276 2.27 8.69 13.47
C PHE A 276 2.69 9.06 14.90
N GLN A 277 1.85 9.84 15.58
CA GLN A 277 1.98 10.13 17.01
C GLN A 277 0.64 9.82 17.67
N GLY A 278 0.63 8.92 18.65
CA GLY A 278 -0.60 8.53 19.34
C GLY A 278 -1.68 7.95 18.41
N GLY A 279 -1.27 7.27 17.33
CA GLY A 279 -2.17 6.74 16.29
C GLY A 279 -2.71 7.77 15.30
N VAL A 280 -2.28 9.04 15.38
CA VAL A 280 -2.67 10.10 14.46
C VAL A 280 -1.53 10.40 13.49
N LEU A 281 -1.84 10.50 12.20
CA LEU A 281 -0.90 10.84 11.14
C LEU A 281 -0.35 12.26 11.34
N GLN A 282 0.97 12.39 11.49
CA GLN A 282 1.67 13.66 11.74
C GLN A 282 2.44 14.16 10.52
N GLU A 283 3.16 13.30 9.82
CA GLU A 283 3.96 13.70 8.66
C GLU A 283 3.81 12.70 7.52
N VAL A 284 3.79 13.24 6.29
CA VAL A 284 3.99 12.49 5.06
C VAL A 284 5.03 13.21 4.23
N SER A 285 6.06 12.49 3.77
CA SER A 285 7.14 13.06 2.96
C SER A 285 7.76 12.07 1.99
N HIS A 286 8.42 12.58 0.96
CA HIS A 286 9.41 11.83 0.18
C HIS A 286 10.80 12.16 0.71
N ARG A 287 11.62 11.15 0.97
CA ARG A 287 12.94 11.29 1.58
C ARG A 287 14.01 10.58 0.76
N TRP A 288 15.17 11.23 0.62
CA TRP A 288 16.33 10.66 -0.04
C TRP A 288 17.48 10.57 0.96
N PHE A 289 18.01 9.36 1.10
CA PHE A 289 19.06 9.04 2.03
C PHE A 289 20.35 8.69 1.29
N SER A 290 21.48 9.11 1.85
CA SER A 290 22.79 8.55 1.48
C SER A 290 22.96 7.14 2.04
N HIS A 291 23.96 6.39 1.56
CA HIS A 291 24.31 5.06 2.10
C HIS A 291 24.54 5.05 3.63
N ALA A 292 24.98 6.17 4.20
CA ALA A 292 25.20 6.32 5.65
C ALA A 292 23.90 6.59 6.43
N GLY A 293 22.74 6.58 5.78
CA GLY A 293 21.44 6.91 6.37
C GLY A 293 21.23 8.41 6.60
N ALA A 294 22.08 9.28 6.06
CA ALA A 294 21.89 10.73 6.19
C ALA A 294 20.76 11.19 5.26
N LEU A 295 19.77 11.89 5.82
CA LEU A 295 18.70 12.51 5.04
C LEU A 295 19.25 13.72 4.28
N LEU A 296 19.34 13.62 2.95
CA LEU A 296 19.89 14.68 2.10
C LEU A 296 18.81 15.56 1.47
N TYR A 297 17.67 14.97 1.13
CA TYR A 297 16.53 15.70 0.60
C TYR A 297 15.23 15.20 1.21
N ARG A 298 14.34 16.14 1.53
CA ARG A 298 12.99 15.89 2.05
C ARG A 298 12.01 16.81 1.36
N GLN A 299 11.02 16.22 0.69
CA GLN A 299 9.82 16.92 0.24
C GLN A 299 8.70 16.59 1.22
N THR A 300 8.26 17.59 2.00
CA THR A 300 7.14 17.41 2.93
C THR A 300 5.84 17.60 2.16
N LEU A 301 4.97 16.57 2.16
CA LEU A 301 3.67 16.58 1.51
C LEU A 301 2.54 16.96 2.47
N TYR A 302 2.72 16.60 3.74
CA TYR A 302 1.80 16.93 4.82
C TYR A 302 2.57 17.00 6.13
N ARG A 303 2.20 17.97 6.96
CA ARG A 303 2.56 18.04 8.37
C ARG A 303 1.34 18.52 9.15
N ALA A 304 0.96 17.82 10.21
CA ALA A 304 -0.07 18.28 11.12
C ALA A 304 0.40 19.59 11.78
N GLU A 305 -0.49 20.57 11.91
CA GLU A 305 -0.21 21.77 12.69
C GLU A 305 -0.08 21.39 14.18
N ASP A 306 0.89 22.00 14.86
CA ASP A 306 1.03 21.86 16.32
C ASP A 306 -0.23 22.45 16.97
N VAL A 307 -1.04 21.60 17.61
CA VAL A 307 -2.21 22.03 18.41
C VAL A 307 -1.79 22.33 19.84
#